data_AF-A0A1H8M312-F1
#
_entry.id   AF-A0A1H8M312-F1
#
_cell.length_a   1.000
_cell.length_b   1.000
_cell.length_c   1.000
_cell.angle_alpha   90.00
_cell.angle_beta   90.00
_cell.angle_gamma   90.00
#
_symmetry.space_group_name_H-M   'P 1'
#
loop_
_entity.id
_entity.type
_entity.pdbx_description
1 polymer ?
#
loop_
_entity_poly.entity_id
_entity_poly.type
_entity_poly.pdbx_seq_one_letter_code
_entity_poly.pdbx_strand_id
1 'polypeptide(L)' 'MNEVFFLVEEAIEGGYNARAIGESIYTQGDTMDELKGNIREAVQCHFDDDNLPKIIRLHLVKEEIITV' A
#
# COMPACT_ATOMS: atom_id res chain seq x y z
N MET A 1 9.95 -16.61 4.98
CA MET A 1 8.54 -16.34 4.62
C MET A 1 8.42 -14.84 4.67
N ASN A 2 8.36 -14.19 3.50
CA ASN A 2 8.49 -12.74 3.39
C ASN A 2 7.10 -12.09 3.37
N GLU A 3 6.95 -11.04 4.15
CA GLU A 3 5.76 -10.21 4.21
C GLU A 3 6.15 -8.78 3.80
N VAL A 4 5.26 -8.09 3.09
CA VAL A 4 5.43 -6.66 2.78
C VAL A 4 4.31 -5.87 3.45
N PHE A 5 4.68 -4.77 4.10
CA PHE A 5 3.78 -3.90 4.81
C PHE A 5 3.56 -2.65 3.98
N PHE A 6 2.30 -2.26 3.80
CA PHE A 6 1.92 -1.00 3.20
C PHE A 6 1.23 -0.12 4.23
N LEU A 7 1.69 1.11 4.36
CA LEU A 7 0.93 2.17 5.01
C LEU A 7 -0.06 2.71 3.98
N VAL A 8 -1.34 2.74 4.34
CA VAL A 8 -2.42 3.25 3.49
C VAL A 8 -3.02 4.49 4.15
N GLU A 9 -3.18 5.55 3.37
CA GLU A 9 -3.68 6.85 3.80
C GLU A 9 -4.78 7.31 2.84
N GLU A 10 -5.80 8.00 3.35
CA GLU A 10 -6.79 8.66 2.51
C GLU A 10 -6.14 9.88 1.82
N ALA A 11 -6.32 9.99 0.50
CA ALA A 11 -5.80 11.13 -0.25
C ALA A 11 -6.69 12.36 -0.05
N ILE A 12 -6.08 13.55 -0.05
CA ILE A 12 -6.78 14.84 0.12
C ILE A 12 -7.85 15.06 -0.96
N GLU A 13 -7.59 14.56 -2.17
CA GLU A 13 -8.47 14.69 -3.33
C GLU A 13 -9.55 13.58 -3.40
N GLY A 14 -9.56 12.66 -2.41
CA GLY A 14 -10.35 11.44 -2.41
C GLY A 14 -9.57 10.23 -2.92
N GLY A 15 -10.03 9.03 -2.56
CA GLY A 15 -9.31 7.78 -2.82
C GLY A 15 -8.24 7.47 -1.77
N TYR A 16 -7.26 6.64 -2.15
CA TYR A 16 -6.26 6.10 -1.23
C TYR A 16 -4.86 6.12 -1.84
N ASN A 17 -3.88 6.43 -1.01
CA ASN A 17 -2.46 6.25 -1.29
C ASN A 17 -1.92 5.10 -0.45
N ALA A 18 -1.01 4.30 -1.02
CA ALA A 18 -0.28 3.29 -0.27
C ALA A 18 1.21 3.30 -0.59
N ARG A 19 2.02 3.15 0.45
CA ARG A 19 3.48 3.06 0.36
C ARG A 19 3.99 1.84 1.09
N ALA A 20 4.88 1.08 0.46
CA ALA A 20 5.54 -0.04 1.12
C ALA A 20 6.57 0.47 2.15
N ILE A 21 6.67 -0.23 3.28
CA ILE A 21 7.70 0.04 4.30
C ILE A 21 8.92 -0.82 4.00
N GLY A 22 10.07 -0.17 3.85
CA GLY A 22 11.34 -0.83 3.51
C GLY A 22 11.56 -1.04 2.01
N GLU A 23 10.53 -0.82 1.19
CA GLU A 23 10.58 -0.98 -0.27
C GLU A 23 10.20 0.32 -0.98
N SER A 24 10.74 0.53 -2.18
CA SER A 24 10.44 1.71 -2.99
C SER A 24 9.19 1.52 -3.86
N ILE A 25 8.10 1.03 -3.26
CA ILE A 25 6.83 0.77 -3.94
C ILE A 25 5.79 1.79 -3.47
N TYR A 26 5.19 2.49 -4.43
CA TYR A 26 4.13 3.47 -4.22
C TYR A 26 2.98 3.20 -5.18
N THR A 27 1.77 3.24 -4.66
CA THR A 27 0.55 2.96 -5.44
C THR A 27 -0.58 3.85 -4.94
N GLN A 28 -1.55 4.12 -5.79
CA GLN A 28 -2.76 4.87 -5.46
C GLN A 28 -3.98 4.20 -6.08
N GLY A 29 -5.18 4.57 -5.66
CA GLY A 29 -6.43 4.12 -6.28
C GLY A 29 -7.63 4.90 -5.75
N ASP A 30 -8.63 5.09 -6.61
CA ASP A 30 -9.86 5.83 -6.25
C ASP A 30 -10.72 5.03 -5.27
N THR A 31 -10.58 3.70 -5.30
CA THR A 31 -11.24 2.77 -4.37
C THR A 31 -10.25 1.83 -3.70
N MET A 32 -10.64 1.27 -2.56
CA MET A 32 -9.82 0.28 -1.85
C MET A 32 -9.58 -1.00 -2.67
N ASP A 33 -10.53 -1.41 -3.51
CA ASP A 33 -10.37 -2.57 -4.40
C ASP A 33 -9.38 -2.30 -5.52
N GLU A 34 -9.45 -1.12 -6.14
CA GLU A 34 -8.47 -0.67 -7.13
C GLU A 34 -7.06 -0.58 -6.53
N LEU A 35 -6.92 0.04 -5.36
CA LEU A 35 -5.65 0.13 -4.65
C LEU A 35 -5.06 -1.27 -4.39
N LYS A 36 -5.87 -2.22 -3.93
CA LYS A 36 -5.43 -3.62 -3.71
C LYS A 36 -5.00 -4.30 -5.01
N GLY A 37 -5.62 -3.98 -6.15
CA GLY A 37 -5.20 -4.42 -7.46
C GLY A 37 -3.81 -3.89 -7.79
N ASN A 38 -3.66 -2.56 -7.74
CA ASN A 38 -2.43 -1.85 -8.05
C ASN A 38 -1.26 -2.29 -7.15
N ILE A 39 -1.50 -2.52 -5.86
CA ILE A 39 -0.50 -3.06 -4.92
C ILE A 39 -0.01 -4.44 -5.35
N ARG A 40 -0.92 -5.34 -5.74
CA ARG A 40 -0.50 -6.70 -6.16
C ARG A 40 0.35 -6.64 -7.42
N GLU A 41 -0.04 -5.85 -8.40
CA GLU A 41 0.72 -5.67 -9.64
C GLU A 41 2.09 -5.05 -9.36
N ALA A 42 2.16 -4.01 -8.53
CA ALA A 42 3.41 -3.35 -8.19
C ALA A 42 4.36 -4.28 -7.43
N VAL A 43 3.85 -5.09 -6.49
CA VAL A 43 4.65 -6.10 -5.78
C VAL A 43 5.16 -7.17 -6.75
N GLN A 44 4.32 -7.67 -7.66
CA GLN A 44 4.75 -8.65 -8.66
C GLN A 44 5.78 -8.10 -9.64
N CYS A 45 5.72 -6.81 -9.97
CA CYS A 45 6.69 -6.18 -10.87
C CYS A 45 8.02 -5.84 -10.17
N HIS A 46 7.99 -5.56 -8.86
CA HIS A 46 9.17 -5.14 -8.09
C HIS A 46 10.02 -6.32 -7.62
N PHE A 47 9.41 -7.46 -7.30
CA PHE A 47 10.11 -8.64 -6.78
C PHE A 47 10.25 -9.73 -7.85
N ASP A 48 11.41 -10.36 -7.91
CA ASP A 48 11.58 -11.62 -8.66
C ASP A 48 10.76 -12.75 -8.03
N ASP A 49 10.41 -13.78 -8.81
CA ASP A 49 9.59 -14.93 -8.39
C ASP A 49 10.09 -15.61 -7.10
N ASP A 50 11.41 -15.72 -6.93
CA ASP A 50 12.04 -16.33 -5.75
C ASP A 50 11.91 -15.48 -4.48
N ASN A 51 11.70 -14.17 -4.63
CA ASN A 51 11.63 -13.20 -3.53
C ASN A 51 10.22 -12.68 -3.26
N LEU A 52 9.23 -13.13 -4.04
CA LEU A 52 7.86 -12.63 -3.97
C LEU A 52 7.26 -12.86 -2.57
N PRO A 53 6.79 -11.79 -1.89
CA PRO A 53 6.17 -11.94 -0.58
C PRO A 53 4.85 -12.71 -0.69
N LYS A 54 4.61 -13.60 0.27
CA LYS A 54 3.38 -14.42 0.31
C LYS A 54 2.22 -13.70 0.99
N ILE A 55 2.52 -12.65 1.74
CA ILE A 55 1.54 -11.88 2.52
C ILE A 55 1.80 -10.39 2.28
N ILE A 56 0.74 -9.68 1.92
CA ILE A 56 0.71 -8.22 1.82
C ILE A 56 -0.18 -7.73 2.96
N ARG A 57 0.38 -6.93 3.88
CA ARG A 57 -0.35 -6.32 5.00
C ARG A 57 -0.62 -4.87 4.70
N LEU A 58 -1.90 -4.51 4.62
CA LEU A 58 -2.32 -3.12 4.49
C LEU A 58 -2.65 -2.57 5.88
N HIS A 59 -1.96 -1.51 6.28
CA HIS A 59 -2.26 -0.76 7.49
C HIS A 59 -2.88 0.57 7.11
N LEU A 60 -4.23 0.61 7.12
CA LEU A 60 -5.00 1.81 6.85
C LEU A 60 -5.09 2.64 8.13
N VAL A 61 -4.56 3.85 8.09
CA VAL A 61 -4.65 4.81 9.18
C VAL A 61 -5.48 6.01 8.74
N LYS A 62 -6.31 6.51 9.66
CA LYS A 62 -6.98 7.80 9.51
C LYS A 62 -6.32 8.74 10.51
N GLU A 63 -5.55 9.70 10.01
CA GLU A 63 -4.92 10.71 10.85
C GLU A 63 -5.91 11.86 11.10
N GLU A 64 -6.19 12.15 12.36
CA GLU A 64 -7.02 13.28 12.76
C GLU A 64 -6.18 14.24 13.61
N ILE A 65 -6.04 15.49 13.16
CA ILE A 65 -5.33 16.54 13.87
C ILE A 65 -6.36 17.45 14.54
N ILE A 66 -6.26 17.58 15.86
CA ILE A 66 -7.13 18.47 16.65
C ILE A 66 -6.24 19.50 17.34
N THR A 67 -6.58 20.78 17.18
CA THR A 67 -5.92 21.88 17.89
C THR A 67 -6.59 22.12 19.24
N VAL A 68 -5.81 22.43 20.28
CA VAL A 68 -6.32 22.87 21.60
C VAL A 68 -6.72 24.34 21.60
#